data_AF-A0A4R0R2N6-F1
#
_entry.id   AF-A0A4R0R2N6-F1
#
_cell.length_a   1.000
_cell.length_b   1.000
_cell.length_c   1.000
_cell.angle_alpha   90.00
_cell.angle_beta   90.00
_cell.angle_gamma   90.00
#
_symmetry.space_group_name_H-M   'P 1'
#
loop_
_entity.id
_entity.type
_entity.pdbx_description
1 polymer ?
#
loop_
_entity_poly.entity_id
_entity_poly.type
_entity_poly.pdbx_seq_one_letter_code
_entity_poly.pdbx_strand_id
1 'polypeptide(L)'
;MLQLFDKLDAWIDEVPPLPTPQRFGNLAFRVWGRRIEDEAASLLADILPPELTPAIPHLTPYFVTSFGSFTRMDYGTGHETSFALLLLCLTLVRFFEPTQQQERDIVLTVFLRYLRLCWKLQDVYRLEPAGSHGVWGLDDYSFLGYIFGSAQLRDSDVPVSAVLHPPLPPSNLYFLSITRIREVKSGPFHEHSSQLHSIACGVPRWAKVNSGLFKMYEAEVLGKRVVVQHIPLGGLLEWNVSSAVDQESPSPSSQMPDTPAPWAATAMPPPTVSNRTGVSTSWSHTTAPSAIPTAAPWTSNSMTGHRTSLPQRGAGPLFAPQVPVGVSANTTLRPARYNRPSGADTTQPPK
;
A
#
# COMPACT_ATOMS: atom_id res chain seq x y z
N MET A 1 1.43 0.98 -24.12
CA MET A 1 0.64 1.23 -22.89
C MET A 1 -0.27 2.46 -22.98
N LEU A 2 0.20 3.66 -23.39
CA LEU A 2 -0.69 4.83 -23.50
C LEU A 2 -1.87 4.61 -24.47
N GLN A 3 -1.60 4.02 -25.63
CA GLN A 3 -2.64 3.65 -26.60
C GLN A 3 -3.69 2.69 -26.02
N LEU A 4 -3.28 1.78 -25.12
CA LEU A 4 -4.23 0.92 -24.41
C LEU A 4 -5.18 1.76 -23.55
N PHE A 5 -4.67 2.77 -22.82
CA PHE A 5 -5.53 3.65 -22.04
C PHE A 5 -6.43 4.53 -22.91
N ASP A 6 -5.98 4.94 -24.09
CA ASP A 6 -6.83 5.68 -25.03
C ASP A 6 -7.98 4.80 -25.56
N LYS A 7 -7.71 3.52 -25.83
CA LYS A 7 -8.75 2.54 -26.16
C LYS A 7 -9.75 2.35 -25.00
N LEU A 8 -9.27 2.19 -23.78
CA LEU A 8 -10.14 2.06 -22.59
C LEU A 8 -10.97 3.32 -22.31
N ASP A 9 -10.41 4.50 -22.58
CA ASP A 9 -11.10 5.79 -22.41
C ASP A 9 -12.22 5.98 -23.42
N ALA A 10 -12.00 5.58 -24.68
CA ALA A 10 -13.01 5.60 -25.73
C ALA A 10 -14.18 4.67 -25.41
N TRP A 11 -13.93 3.52 -24.76
CA TRP A 11 -15.00 2.63 -24.32
C TRP A 11 -15.95 3.26 -23.29
N ILE A 12 -15.50 4.28 -22.55
CA ILE A 12 -16.38 5.03 -21.64
C ILE A 12 -17.42 5.81 -22.46
N ASP A 13 -17.03 6.34 -23.62
CA ASP A 13 -17.93 7.08 -24.50
C ASP A 13 -18.88 6.12 -25.25
N GLU A 14 -18.43 4.90 -25.56
CA GLU A 14 -19.24 3.83 -26.17
C GLU A 14 -20.24 3.19 -25.20
N VAL A 15 -20.01 3.31 -23.88
CA VAL A 15 -20.84 2.71 -22.82
C VAL A 15 -21.42 3.83 -21.94
N PRO A 16 -22.40 4.60 -22.44
CA PRO A 16 -22.93 5.73 -21.70
C PRO A 16 -23.67 5.30 -20.42
N PRO A 17 -23.69 6.15 -19.37
CA PRO A 17 -24.42 5.87 -18.13
C PRO A 17 -25.90 5.56 -18.39
N LEU A 18 -26.41 4.49 -17.77
CA LEU A 18 -27.82 4.16 -17.84
C LEU A 18 -28.66 5.14 -17.00
N PRO A 19 -29.85 5.56 -17.45
CA PRO A 19 -30.77 6.33 -16.63
C PRO A 19 -31.26 5.46 -15.47
N THR A 20 -30.77 5.73 -14.27
CA THR A 20 -31.09 4.99 -13.04
C THR A 20 -31.48 5.95 -11.92
N PRO A 21 -32.46 5.60 -11.06
CA PRO A 21 -32.74 6.36 -9.85
C PRO A 21 -31.64 6.22 -8.78
N GLN A 22 -30.69 5.30 -8.96
CA GLN A 22 -29.58 5.09 -8.04
C GLN A 22 -28.66 6.31 -7.99
N ARG A 23 -28.33 6.73 -6.77
CA ARG A 23 -27.45 7.88 -6.52
C ARG A 23 -25.98 7.54 -6.80
N PHE A 24 -25.59 6.32 -6.49
CA PHE A 24 -24.23 5.80 -6.62
C PHE A 24 -24.24 4.50 -7.43
N GLY A 25 -23.12 4.21 -8.09
CA GLY A 25 -22.91 2.99 -8.88
C GLY A 25 -23.83 2.89 -10.09
N ASN A 26 -23.37 3.33 -11.26
CA ASN A 26 -24.12 3.13 -12.50
C ASN A 26 -23.89 1.73 -13.08
N LEU A 27 -24.97 1.02 -13.38
CA LEU A 27 -24.92 -0.34 -13.94
C LEU A 27 -24.17 -0.44 -15.27
N ALA A 28 -24.03 0.65 -16.03
CA ALA A 28 -23.20 0.71 -17.24
C ALA A 28 -21.73 0.33 -16.97
N PHE A 29 -21.23 0.56 -15.74
CA PHE A 29 -19.87 0.16 -15.36
C PHE A 29 -19.64 -1.34 -15.45
N ARG A 30 -20.68 -2.15 -15.22
CA ARG A 30 -20.58 -3.62 -15.39
C ARG A 30 -20.41 -4.02 -16.86
N VAL A 31 -21.00 -3.25 -17.77
CA VAL A 31 -20.86 -3.48 -19.22
C VAL A 31 -19.43 -3.14 -19.65
N TRP A 32 -18.93 -1.99 -19.22
CA TRP A 32 -17.53 -1.59 -19.46
C TRP A 32 -16.54 -2.57 -18.84
N GLY A 33 -16.80 -3.00 -17.59
CA GLY A 33 -15.99 -3.97 -16.87
C GLY A 33 -15.95 -5.35 -17.50
N ARG A 34 -17.10 -5.87 -17.93
CA ARG A 34 -17.18 -7.16 -18.64
C ARG A 34 -16.35 -7.12 -19.93
N ARG A 35 -16.38 -6.00 -20.66
CA ARG A 35 -15.55 -5.84 -21.85
C ARG A 35 -14.05 -5.92 -21.53
N ILE A 36 -13.61 -5.32 -20.42
CA ILE A 36 -12.23 -5.51 -19.94
C ILE A 36 -11.96 -6.97 -19.59
N GLU A 37 -12.86 -7.63 -18.86
CA GLU A 37 -12.69 -9.05 -18.47
C GLU A 37 -12.54 -9.96 -19.70
N ASP A 38 -13.36 -9.73 -20.74
CA ASP A 38 -13.38 -10.53 -21.97
C ASP A 38 -12.18 -10.22 -22.88
N GLU A 39 -11.75 -8.96 -22.99
CA GLU A 39 -10.70 -8.52 -23.92
C GLU A 39 -9.30 -8.39 -23.27
N ALA A 40 -9.14 -8.58 -21.96
CA ALA A 40 -7.89 -8.30 -21.22
C ALA A 40 -6.65 -8.97 -21.83
N ALA A 41 -6.75 -10.27 -22.18
CA ALA A 41 -5.63 -10.99 -22.76
C ALA A 41 -5.22 -10.42 -24.13
N SER A 42 -6.19 -10.04 -24.96
CA SER A 42 -5.92 -9.41 -26.26
C SER A 42 -5.32 -8.02 -26.09
N LEU A 43 -5.85 -7.21 -25.16
CA LEU A 43 -5.32 -5.87 -24.87
C LEU A 43 -3.85 -5.92 -24.42
N LEU A 44 -3.49 -6.91 -23.61
CA LEU A 44 -2.10 -7.13 -23.20
C LEU A 44 -1.24 -7.65 -24.36
N ALA A 45 -1.75 -8.57 -25.18
CA ALA A 45 -1.05 -9.06 -26.37
C ALA A 45 -0.75 -7.93 -27.38
N ASP A 46 -1.67 -6.97 -27.54
CA ASP A 46 -1.49 -5.84 -28.46
C ASP A 46 -0.32 -4.92 -28.07
N ILE A 47 0.05 -4.87 -26.79
CA ILE A 47 1.13 -3.98 -26.30
C ILE A 47 2.41 -4.72 -25.95
N LEU A 48 2.36 -6.03 -25.73
CA LEU A 48 3.51 -6.83 -25.34
C LEU A 48 4.22 -7.38 -26.58
N PRO A 49 5.55 -7.39 -26.61
CA PRO A 49 6.28 -8.07 -27.67
C PRO A 49 6.02 -9.60 -27.59
N PRO A 50 6.12 -10.34 -28.72
CA PRO A 50 5.74 -11.76 -28.77
C PRO A 50 6.42 -12.64 -27.72
N GLU A 51 7.66 -12.31 -27.35
CA GLU A 51 8.46 -13.02 -26.35
C GLU A 51 7.85 -12.95 -24.94
N LEU A 52 7.04 -11.92 -24.66
CA LEU A 52 6.37 -11.72 -23.38
C LEU A 52 4.93 -12.24 -23.35
N THR A 53 4.44 -12.84 -24.44
CA THR A 53 3.12 -13.51 -24.49
C THR A 53 2.90 -14.50 -23.33
N PRO A 54 3.90 -15.32 -22.90
CA PRO A 54 3.73 -16.22 -21.76
C PRO A 54 3.45 -15.52 -20.43
N ALA A 55 3.75 -14.23 -20.30
CA ALA A 55 3.47 -13.46 -19.09
C ALA A 55 2.00 -13.01 -18.97
N ILE A 56 1.24 -13.01 -20.07
CA ILE A 56 -0.14 -12.49 -20.11
C ILE A 56 -1.04 -13.11 -19.02
N PRO A 57 -1.08 -14.45 -18.81
CA PRO A 57 -1.91 -15.04 -17.76
C PRO A 57 -1.58 -14.54 -16.35
N HIS A 58 -0.32 -14.13 -16.11
CA HIS A 58 0.13 -13.60 -14.82
C HIS A 58 -0.11 -12.09 -14.69
N LEU A 59 -0.22 -11.36 -15.80
CA LEU A 59 -0.48 -9.91 -15.82
C LEU A 59 -1.98 -9.60 -15.80
N THR A 60 -2.80 -10.42 -16.47
CA THR A 60 -4.26 -10.24 -16.61
C THR A 60 -4.97 -9.99 -15.27
N PRO A 61 -4.72 -10.75 -14.19
CA PRO A 61 -5.43 -10.53 -12.93
C PRO A 61 -5.19 -9.14 -12.33
N TYR A 62 -3.94 -8.65 -12.35
CA TYR A 62 -3.61 -7.30 -11.89
C TYR A 62 -4.24 -6.25 -12.79
N PHE A 63 -4.19 -6.46 -14.11
CA PHE A 63 -4.78 -5.54 -15.08
C PHE A 63 -6.29 -5.37 -14.89
N VAL A 64 -7.05 -6.47 -14.84
CA VAL A 64 -8.51 -6.43 -14.66
C VAL A 64 -8.88 -5.80 -13.32
N THR A 65 -8.16 -6.15 -12.25
CA THR A 65 -8.43 -5.64 -10.89
C THR A 65 -8.09 -4.15 -10.74
N SER A 66 -7.28 -3.58 -11.64
CA SER A 66 -6.79 -2.19 -11.54
C SER A 66 -7.88 -1.12 -11.67
N PHE A 67 -9.09 -1.45 -12.15
CA PHE A 67 -10.08 -0.44 -12.53
C PHE A 67 -11.30 -0.36 -11.61
N GLY A 68 -11.34 -1.14 -10.54
CA GLY A 68 -12.45 -1.16 -9.57
C GLY A 68 -13.08 -2.54 -9.44
N SER A 69 -14.10 -2.67 -8.60
CA SER A 69 -14.97 -3.84 -8.59
C SER A 69 -16.18 -3.60 -9.46
N PHE A 70 -16.29 -4.32 -10.58
CA PHE A 70 -17.44 -4.17 -11.48
C PHE A 70 -18.75 -4.60 -10.82
N THR A 71 -18.70 -5.62 -9.96
CA THR A 71 -19.87 -6.10 -9.21
C THR A 71 -20.35 -5.06 -8.20
N ARG A 72 -19.44 -4.53 -7.38
CA ARG A 72 -19.79 -3.55 -6.34
C ARG A 72 -19.91 -2.11 -6.87
N MET A 73 -19.39 -1.86 -8.07
CA MET A 73 -19.30 -0.54 -8.70
C MET A 73 -18.56 0.47 -7.81
N ASP A 74 -17.46 -0.01 -7.22
CA ASP A 74 -16.59 0.76 -6.34
C ASP A 74 -15.15 0.78 -6.85
N TYR A 75 -14.38 1.76 -6.40
CA TYR A 75 -12.94 1.89 -6.66
C TYR A 75 -12.25 2.40 -5.39
N GLY A 76 -10.98 2.06 -5.19
CA GLY A 76 -10.22 2.47 -4.02
C GLY A 76 -8.75 2.09 -4.11
N THR A 77 -8.03 2.32 -3.01
CA THR A 77 -6.57 2.17 -2.95
C THR A 77 -6.07 0.76 -3.21
N GLY A 78 -6.89 -0.27 -2.99
CA GLY A 78 -6.55 -1.65 -3.36
C GLY A 78 -6.48 -1.86 -4.88
N HIS A 79 -7.35 -1.19 -5.64
CA HIS A 79 -7.34 -1.21 -7.11
C HIS A 79 -6.16 -0.40 -7.66
N GLU A 80 -5.89 0.77 -7.07
CA GLU A 80 -4.68 1.55 -7.36
C GLU A 80 -3.38 0.75 -7.08
N THR A 81 -3.36 0.01 -5.97
CA THR A 81 -2.26 -0.91 -5.63
C THR A 81 -2.12 -2.01 -6.67
N SER A 82 -3.22 -2.60 -7.11
CA SER A 82 -3.21 -3.62 -8.16
C SER A 82 -2.56 -3.11 -9.45
N PHE A 83 -2.84 -1.85 -9.82
CA PHE A 83 -2.19 -1.22 -10.96
C PHE A 83 -0.68 -0.99 -10.74
N ALA A 84 -0.27 -0.56 -9.55
CA ALA A 84 1.14 -0.46 -9.21
C ALA A 84 1.86 -1.82 -9.29
N LEU A 85 1.18 -2.90 -8.89
CA LEU A 85 1.71 -4.26 -9.03
C LEU A 85 1.76 -4.72 -10.49
N LEU A 86 0.81 -4.33 -11.35
CA LEU A 86 0.91 -4.55 -12.79
C LEU A 86 2.18 -3.88 -13.36
N LEU A 87 2.43 -2.61 -13.00
CA LEU A 87 3.63 -1.89 -13.43
C LEU A 87 4.92 -2.56 -12.93
N LEU A 88 4.91 -3.05 -11.69
CA LEU A 88 6.00 -3.85 -11.13
C LEU A 88 6.22 -5.13 -11.94
N CYS A 89 5.17 -5.90 -12.21
CA CYS A 89 5.24 -7.13 -13.00
C CYS A 89 5.79 -6.88 -14.42
N LEU A 90 5.31 -5.81 -15.09
CA LEU A 90 5.83 -5.39 -16.40
C LEU A 90 7.32 -5.04 -16.35
N THR A 91 7.79 -4.46 -15.24
CA THR A 91 9.22 -4.17 -15.02
C THR A 91 10.03 -5.44 -14.74
N LEU A 92 9.46 -6.39 -13.99
CA LEU A 92 10.10 -7.68 -13.68
C LEU A 92 10.31 -8.52 -14.94
N VAL A 93 9.36 -8.50 -15.88
CA VAL A 93 9.47 -9.21 -17.18
C VAL A 93 10.23 -8.42 -18.24
N ARG A 94 10.83 -7.28 -17.89
CA ARG A 94 11.61 -6.41 -18.80
C ARG A 94 10.81 -5.82 -19.97
N PHE A 95 9.49 -5.66 -19.81
CA PHE A 95 8.73 -4.78 -20.69
C PHE A 95 9.12 -3.32 -20.45
N PHE A 96 9.31 -2.96 -19.18
CA PHE A 96 9.98 -1.73 -18.80
C PHE A 96 11.42 -2.03 -18.38
N GLU A 97 12.38 -1.30 -18.94
CA GLU A 97 13.76 -1.33 -18.46
C GLU A 97 13.87 -0.55 -17.15
N PRO A 98 14.58 -1.08 -16.14
CA PRO A 98 14.75 -0.44 -14.82
C PRO A 98 15.81 0.68 -14.90
N THR A 99 15.58 1.65 -15.79
CA THR A 99 16.42 2.84 -15.92
C THR A 99 15.73 4.02 -15.24
N GLN A 100 16.50 4.93 -14.67
CA GLN A 100 15.95 6.11 -13.96
C GLN A 100 14.98 6.92 -14.85
N GLN A 101 15.27 7.04 -16.15
CA GLN A 101 14.40 7.75 -17.07
C GLN A 101 13.06 7.02 -17.24
N GLN A 102 13.10 5.71 -17.47
CA GLN A 102 11.88 4.94 -17.66
C GLN A 102 11.06 4.81 -16.38
N GLU A 103 11.69 4.71 -15.20
CA GLU A 103 11.00 4.77 -13.91
C GLU A 103 10.24 6.10 -13.72
N ARG A 104 10.83 7.22 -14.14
CA ARG A 104 10.14 8.52 -14.16
C ARG A 104 8.98 8.51 -15.13
N ASP A 105 9.14 7.97 -16.33
CA ASP A 105 8.07 7.94 -17.34
C ASP A 105 6.91 7.02 -16.94
N ILE A 106 7.19 5.92 -16.22
CA ILE A 106 6.15 5.06 -15.63
C ILE A 106 5.26 5.88 -14.69
N VAL A 107 5.84 6.72 -13.83
CA VAL A 107 5.07 7.51 -12.86
C VAL A 107 4.44 8.76 -13.50
N LEU A 108 5.23 9.55 -14.20
CA LEU A 108 4.82 10.87 -14.69
C LEU A 108 3.96 10.82 -15.94
N THR A 109 4.01 9.70 -16.68
CA THR A 109 3.27 9.55 -17.95
C THR A 109 2.24 8.42 -17.84
N VAL A 110 2.67 7.19 -17.53
CA VAL A 110 1.77 6.02 -17.52
C VAL A 110 0.79 6.07 -16.34
N PHE A 111 1.30 6.27 -15.12
CA PHE A 111 0.46 6.34 -13.92
C PHE A 111 -0.44 7.59 -13.91
N LEU A 112 0.05 8.74 -14.38
CA LEU A 112 -0.81 9.93 -14.56
C LEU A 112 -1.95 9.67 -15.56
N ARG A 113 -1.68 8.99 -16.68
CA ARG A 113 -2.73 8.64 -17.66
C ARG A 113 -3.76 7.67 -17.07
N TYR A 114 -3.30 6.73 -16.24
CA TYR A 114 -4.16 5.83 -15.47
C TYR A 114 -5.06 6.59 -14.47
N LEU A 115 -4.50 7.50 -13.68
CA LEU A 115 -5.29 8.31 -12.74
C LEU A 115 -6.42 9.06 -13.45
N ARG A 116 -6.12 9.69 -14.59
CA ARG A 116 -7.14 10.42 -15.38
C ARG A 116 -8.24 9.49 -15.90
N LEU A 117 -7.89 8.28 -16.34
CA LEU A 117 -8.87 7.28 -16.74
C LEU A 117 -9.77 6.88 -15.56
N CYS A 118 -9.17 6.61 -14.39
CA CYS A 118 -9.92 6.28 -13.18
C CYS A 118 -10.83 7.43 -12.71
N TRP A 119 -10.38 8.68 -12.79
CA TRP A 119 -11.23 9.85 -12.49
C TRP A 119 -12.42 9.96 -13.44
N LYS A 120 -12.23 9.70 -14.74
CA LYS A 120 -13.33 9.67 -15.73
C LYS A 120 -14.31 8.53 -15.40
N LEU A 121 -13.82 7.33 -15.06
CA LEU A 121 -14.66 6.21 -14.64
C LEU A 121 -15.47 6.54 -13.39
N GLN A 122 -14.82 7.12 -12.37
CA GLN A 122 -15.46 7.55 -11.13
C GLN A 122 -16.58 8.54 -11.38
N ASP A 123 -16.35 9.55 -12.23
CA ASP A 123 -17.35 10.58 -12.53
C ASP A 123 -18.51 10.05 -13.38
N VAL A 124 -18.19 9.38 -14.49
CA VAL A 124 -19.18 8.92 -15.47
C VAL A 124 -20.09 7.86 -14.85
N TYR A 125 -19.50 6.90 -14.12
CA TYR A 125 -20.25 5.80 -13.52
C TYR A 125 -20.60 5.99 -12.04
N ARG A 126 -20.25 7.14 -11.44
CA ARG A 126 -20.56 7.48 -10.04
C ARG A 126 -20.11 6.39 -9.07
N LEU A 127 -18.87 5.93 -9.24
CA LEU A 127 -18.34 4.79 -8.47
C LEU A 127 -18.26 5.11 -6.98
N GLU A 128 -18.55 4.13 -6.14
CA GLU A 128 -18.43 4.30 -4.69
C GLU A 128 -16.95 4.21 -4.23
N PRO A 129 -16.56 4.96 -3.18
CA PRO A 129 -15.27 4.77 -2.52
C PRO A 129 -15.16 3.40 -1.82
N ALA A 130 -14.33 2.51 -2.35
CA ALA A 130 -14.10 1.17 -1.80
C ALA A 130 -13.21 1.23 -0.56
N GLY A 131 -13.70 0.66 0.56
CA GLY A 131 -12.92 0.61 1.80
C GLY A 131 -12.58 1.98 2.38
N SER A 132 -13.37 3.00 2.07
CA SER A 132 -13.12 4.35 2.57
C SER A 132 -13.21 4.42 4.10
N HIS A 133 -12.30 5.17 4.70
CA HIS A 133 -12.34 5.51 6.12
C HIS A 133 -13.16 6.77 6.39
N GLY A 134 -13.99 7.19 5.41
CA GLY A 134 -14.63 8.50 5.38
C GLY A 134 -13.61 9.62 5.60
N VAL A 135 -13.94 10.57 6.47
CA VAL A 135 -13.08 11.71 6.82
C VAL A 135 -11.73 11.34 7.46
N TRP A 136 -11.54 10.08 7.88
CA TRP A 136 -10.29 9.59 8.47
C TRP A 136 -9.32 9.01 7.45
N GLY A 137 -9.75 8.80 6.21
CA GLY A 137 -8.89 8.43 5.10
C GLY A 137 -8.05 9.61 4.61
N LEU A 138 -6.98 9.31 3.88
CA LEU A 138 -6.22 10.36 3.19
C LEU A 138 -7.06 10.98 2.07
N ASP A 139 -7.74 10.13 1.30
CA ASP A 139 -8.54 10.41 0.12
C ASP A 139 -9.56 9.27 -0.04
N ASP A 140 -10.62 9.48 -0.81
CA ASP A 140 -11.68 8.49 -1.01
C ASP A 140 -11.24 7.32 -1.90
N TYR A 141 -10.38 7.58 -2.88
CA TYR A 141 -10.05 6.65 -3.95
C TYR A 141 -8.55 6.35 -4.08
N SER A 142 -7.68 7.32 -3.84
CA SER A 142 -6.27 7.26 -4.27
C SER A 142 -5.27 7.54 -3.15
N PHE A 143 -4.06 7.00 -3.26
CA PHE A 143 -2.99 7.24 -2.29
C PHE A 143 -1.64 7.51 -2.99
N LEU A 144 -1.28 6.70 -3.98
CA LEU A 144 0.04 6.73 -4.61
C LEU A 144 0.35 8.07 -5.29
N GLY A 145 -0.66 8.77 -5.82
CA GLY A 145 -0.52 10.14 -6.35
C GLY A 145 0.09 11.11 -5.33
N TYR A 146 -0.28 11.00 -4.05
CA TYR A 146 0.28 11.82 -2.97
C TYR A 146 1.72 11.42 -2.61
N ILE A 147 2.05 10.13 -2.65
CA ILE A 147 3.43 9.66 -2.43
C ILE A 147 4.34 10.20 -3.53
N PHE A 148 3.99 9.97 -4.79
CA PHE A 148 4.81 10.43 -5.92
C PHE A 148 4.87 11.95 -5.99
N GLY A 149 3.75 12.63 -5.77
CA GLY A 149 3.69 14.09 -5.78
C GLY A 149 4.51 14.74 -4.66
N SER A 150 4.48 14.18 -3.45
CA SER A 150 5.33 14.67 -2.35
C SER A 150 6.82 14.40 -2.60
N ALA A 151 7.16 13.36 -3.37
CA ALA A 151 8.53 13.14 -3.83
C ALA A 151 8.97 14.20 -4.86
N GLN A 152 8.08 14.61 -5.77
CA GLN A 152 8.35 15.71 -6.72
C GLN A 152 8.62 17.05 -6.01
N LEU A 153 7.98 17.27 -4.86
CA LEU A 153 8.10 18.50 -4.06
C LEU A 153 9.16 18.43 -2.96
N ARG A 154 9.83 17.27 -2.81
CA ARG A 154 10.68 16.93 -1.65
C ARG A 154 11.70 18.01 -1.28
N ASP A 155 12.35 18.58 -2.30
CA ASP A 155 13.41 19.59 -2.17
C ASP A 155 12.97 20.96 -2.70
N SER A 156 11.66 21.20 -2.85
CA SER A 156 11.14 22.49 -3.32
C SER A 156 10.92 23.48 -2.17
N ASP A 157 11.00 24.77 -2.48
CA ASP A 157 10.74 25.87 -1.53
C ASP A 157 9.26 26.12 -1.25
N VAL A 158 8.35 25.42 -1.96
CA VAL A 158 6.91 25.58 -1.76
C VAL A 158 6.55 25.02 -0.37
N PRO A 159 5.93 25.81 0.53
CA PRO A 159 5.52 25.29 1.84
C PRO A 159 4.39 24.25 1.67
N VAL A 160 4.32 23.27 2.57
CA VAL A 160 3.27 22.24 2.52
C VAL A 160 1.87 22.84 2.63
N SER A 161 1.72 23.90 3.44
CA SER A 161 0.47 24.65 3.59
C SER A 161 -0.05 25.30 2.31
N ALA A 162 0.79 25.44 1.26
CA ALA A 162 0.37 26.00 -0.03
C ALA A 162 -0.81 25.23 -0.66
N VAL A 163 -0.96 23.93 -0.37
CA VAL A 163 -2.10 23.11 -0.88
C VAL A 163 -3.47 23.61 -0.41
N LEU A 164 -3.51 24.43 0.64
CA LEU A 164 -4.73 25.03 1.17
C LEU A 164 -5.17 26.28 0.39
N HIS A 165 -4.31 26.83 -0.47
CA HIS A 165 -4.50 28.09 -1.18
C HIS A 165 -4.62 27.87 -2.71
N PRO A 166 -5.81 27.51 -3.23
CA PRO A 166 -6.03 27.41 -4.67
C PRO A 166 -5.99 28.80 -5.35
N PRO A 167 -5.71 28.87 -6.67
CA PRO A 167 -5.46 27.74 -7.57
C PRO A 167 -4.05 27.16 -7.40
N LEU A 168 -3.94 25.84 -7.50
CA LEU A 168 -2.65 25.13 -7.46
C LEU A 168 -2.13 24.92 -8.89
N PRO A 169 -0.83 25.07 -9.15
CA PRO A 169 -0.29 24.79 -10.47
C PRO A 169 -0.38 23.28 -10.76
N PRO A 170 -0.74 22.85 -11.98
CA PRO A 170 -0.82 21.44 -12.36
C PRO A 170 0.58 20.85 -12.63
N SER A 171 1.57 21.18 -11.80
CA SER A 171 2.99 20.88 -12.00
C SER A 171 3.43 19.54 -11.39
N ASN A 172 2.63 18.97 -10.49
CA ASN A 172 2.96 17.73 -9.80
C ASN A 172 1.70 16.95 -9.41
N LEU A 173 1.88 15.65 -9.14
CA LEU A 173 0.79 14.73 -8.82
C LEU A 173 0.05 15.10 -7.53
N TYR A 174 0.73 15.69 -6.53
CA TYR A 174 0.10 16.07 -5.27
C TYR A 174 -0.93 17.18 -5.50
N PHE A 175 -0.54 18.22 -6.23
CA PHE A 175 -1.42 19.35 -6.54
C PHE A 175 -2.56 18.95 -7.46
N LEU A 176 -2.31 18.03 -8.40
CA LEU A 176 -3.36 17.44 -9.23
C LEU A 176 -4.38 16.68 -8.37
N SER A 177 -3.94 15.85 -7.43
CA SER A 177 -4.85 15.12 -6.52
C SER A 177 -5.64 16.07 -5.60
N ILE A 178 -5.03 17.12 -5.06
CA ILE A 178 -5.74 18.13 -4.25
C ILE A 178 -6.76 18.90 -5.10
N THR A 179 -6.40 19.26 -6.33
CA THR A 179 -7.31 19.94 -7.26
C THR A 179 -8.50 19.03 -7.56
N ARG A 180 -8.26 17.74 -7.82
CA ARG A 180 -9.32 16.75 -8.03
C ARG A 180 -10.27 16.64 -6.84
N ILE A 181 -9.77 16.61 -5.61
CA ILE A 181 -10.64 16.63 -4.41
C ILE A 181 -11.58 17.84 -4.43
N ARG A 182 -11.05 19.03 -4.73
CA ARG A 182 -11.83 20.28 -4.70
C ARG A 182 -12.86 20.37 -5.83
N GLU A 183 -12.65 19.63 -6.92
CA GLU A 183 -13.64 19.52 -8.00
C GLU A 183 -14.84 18.64 -7.60
N VAL A 184 -14.60 17.60 -6.80
CA VAL A 184 -15.64 16.60 -6.47
C VAL A 184 -16.27 16.79 -5.08
N LYS A 185 -15.58 17.47 -4.16
CA LYS A 185 -16.07 17.74 -2.80
C LYS A 185 -16.32 19.23 -2.61
N SER A 186 -17.47 19.54 -2.02
CA SER A 186 -17.88 20.90 -1.67
C SER A 186 -17.76 21.14 -0.17
N GLY A 187 -17.55 22.41 0.19
CA GLY A 187 -17.43 22.85 1.59
C GLY A 187 -15.99 23.13 2.02
N PRO A 188 -15.78 23.47 3.30
CA PRO A 188 -14.45 23.73 3.85
C PRO A 188 -13.54 22.48 3.77
N PHE A 189 -12.32 22.66 3.26
CA PHE A 189 -11.38 21.56 3.01
C PHE A 189 -11.09 20.70 4.26
N HIS A 190 -11.04 21.33 5.43
CA HIS A 190 -10.78 20.64 6.69
C HIS A 190 -11.93 19.72 7.14
N GLU A 191 -13.16 19.95 6.68
CA GLU A 191 -14.32 19.12 7.03
C GLU A 191 -14.34 17.80 6.24
N HIS A 192 -14.02 17.85 4.94
CA HIS A 192 -14.13 16.68 4.06
C HIS A 192 -12.79 15.99 3.75
N SER A 193 -11.66 16.63 4.09
CA SER A 193 -10.29 16.15 3.84
C SER A 193 -9.38 16.44 5.03
N SER A 194 -9.85 16.06 6.23
CA SER A 194 -9.23 16.40 7.52
C SER A 194 -7.77 15.94 7.66
N GLN A 195 -7.41 14.75 7.14
CA GLN A 195 -6.04 14.23 7.17
C GLN A 195 -5.09 15.07 6.32
N LEU A 196 -5.49 15.36 5.07
CA LEU A 196 -4.71 16.22 4.18
C LEU A 196 -4.56 17.63 4.75
N HIS A 197 -5.62 18.16 5.36
CA HIS A 197 -5.56 19.45 6.06
C HIS A 197 -4.58 19.41 7.24
N SER A 198 -4.61 18.34 8.05
CA SER A 198 -3.70 18.16 9.19
C SER A 198 -2.24 18.04 8.75
N ILE A 199 -1.98 17.34 7.64
CA ILE A 199 -0.64 17.27 7.04
C ILE A 199 -0.19 18.67 6.58
N ALA A 200 -1.06 19.41 5.89
CA ALA A 200 -0.75 20.75 5.38
C ALA A 200 -0.45 21.77 6.48
N CYS A 201 -1.15 21.70 7.62
CA CYS A 201 -0.95 22.59 8.75
C CYS A 201 0.21 22.14 9.67
N GLY A 202 0.39 20.83 9.85
CA GLY A 202 1.27 20.27 10.87
C GLY A 202 2.67 19.87 10.39
N VAL A 203 2.86 19.63 9.08
CA VAL A 203 4.14 19.12 8.56
C VAL A 203 4.88 20.23 7.80
N PRO A 204 6.07 20.65 8.27
CA PRO A 204 6.74 21.83 7.72
C PRO A 204 7.48 21.59 6.40
N ARG A 205 7.81 20.33 6.06
CA ARG A 205 8.66 20.01 4.89
C ARG A 205 8.15 18.80 4.12
N TRP A 206 8.20 18.87 2.79
CA TRP A 206 7.77 17.79 1.89
C TRP A 206 8.53 16.48 2.08
N ALA A 207 9.82 16.51 2.43
CA ALA A 207 10.56 15.30 2.77
C ALA A 207 9.91 14.51 3.93
N LYS A 208 9.38 15.22 4.95
CA LYS A 208 8.65 14.57 6.05
C LYS A 208 7.27 14.10 5.61
N VAL A 209 6.57 14.85 4.76
CA VAL A 209 5.30 14.42 4.16
C VAL A 209 5.50 13.10 3.42
N ASN A 210 6.48 13.03 2.52
CA ASN A 210 6.75 11.85 1.73
C ASN A 210 7.08 10.63 2.59
N SER A 211 8.00 10.77 3.55
CA SER A 211 8.34 9.67 4.48
C SER A 211 7.15 9.24 5.35
N GLY A 212 6.30 10.20 5.77
CA GLY A 212 5.07 9.92 6.53
C GLY A 212 4.03 9.17 5.69
N LEU A 213 3.86 9.57 4.42
CA LEU A 213 2.94 8.94 3.49
C LEU A 213 3.34 7.50 3.15
N PHE A 214 4.65 7.19 3.04
CA PHE A 214 5.10 5.81 2.90
C PHE A 214 4.68 4.94 4.09
N LYS A 215 4.91 5.41 5.32
CA LYS A 215 4.50 4.69 6.54
C LYS A 215 2.98 4.53 6.62
N MET A 216 2.25 5.58 6.26
CA MET A 216 0.80 5.55 6.24
C MET A 216 0.28 4.60 5.15
N TYR A 217 0.90 4.52 3.97
CA TYR A 217 0.52 3.55 2.93
C TYR A 217 0.77 2.11 3.38
N GLU A 218 1.91 1.85 4.02
CA GLU A 218 2.20 0.54 4.59
C GLU A 218 1.15 0.13 5.64
N ALA A 219 0.81 0.99 6.59
CA ALA A 219 -0.14 0.69 7.65
C ALA A 219 -1.61 0.66 7.15
N GLU A 220 -2.00 1.64 6.35
CA GLU A 220 -3.40 1.94 6.05
C GLU A 220 -3.89 1.36 4.72
N VAL A 221 -2.97 0.96 3.83
CA VAL A 221 -3.28 0.28 2.56
C VAL A 221 -2.75 -1.15 2.63
N LEU A 222 -1.43 -1.36 2.64
CA LEU A 222 -0.85 -2.70 2.53
C LEU A 222 -1.13 -3.59 3.75
N GLY A 223 -1.13 -3.01 4.96
CA GLY A 223 -1.39 -3.68 6.23
C GLY A 223 -2.88 -3.92 6.51
N LYS A 224 -3.79 -3.37 5.68
CA LYS A 224 -5.24 -3.54 5.88
C LYS A 224 -5.79 -4.62 4.98
N ARG A 225 -6.16 -5.75 5.59
CA ARG A 225 -6.80 -6.88 4.91
C ARG A 225 -7.98 -6.45 4.03
N VAL A 226 -8.88 -5.60 4.52
CA VAL A 226 -10.06 -5.17 3.76
C VAL A 226 -9.71 -4.43 2.45
N VAL A 227 -8.52 -3.85 2.37
CA VAL A 227 -7.99 -3.18 1.18
C VAL A 227 -7.30 -4.17 0.25
N VAL A 228 -6.44 -5.04 0.79
CA VAL A 228 -5.58 -5.92 -0.02
C VAL A 228 -6.11 -7.33 -0.27
N GLN A 229 -7.21 -7.75 0.36
CA GLN A 229 -7.74 -9.12 0.26
C GLN A 229 -8.12 -9.56 -1.16
N HIS A 230 -8.25 -8.61 -2.09
CA HIS A 230 -8.59 -8.86 -3.49
C HIS A 230 -7.38 -8.74 -4.44
N ILE A 231 -6.17 -8.49 -3.93
CA ILE A 231 -4.97 -8.45 -4.76
C ILE A 231 -4.65 -9.87 -5.25
N PRO A 232 -4.57 -10.11 -6.56
CA PRO A 232 -4.40 -11.45 -7.12
C PRO A 232 -2.93 -11.89 -7.12
N LEU A 233 -2.38 -12.16 -5.93
CA LEU A 233 -1.01 -12.66 -5.79
C LEU A 233 -0.88 -14.08 -6.39
N GLY A 234 0.21 -14.29 -7.13
CA GLY A 234 0.52 -15.53 -7.84
C GLY A 234 1.45 -15.29 -9.04
N GLY A 235 2.22 -16.32 -9.42
CA GLY A 235 3.13 -16.28 -10.57
C GLY A 235 4.33 -15.37 -10.34
N LEU A 236 4.30 -14.15 -10.88
CA LEU A 236 5.42 -13.20 -10.81
C LEU A 236 5.62 -12.60 -9.40
N LEU A 237 4.55 -12.55 -8.60
CA LEU A 237 4.59 -12.09 -7.22
C LEU A 237 4.02 -13.20 -6.33
N GLU A 238 4.90 -13.82 -5.55
CA GLU A 238 4.53 -14.97 -4.71
C GLU A 238 4.47 -14.55 -3.24
N TRP A 239 3.65 -15.28 -2.48
CA TRP A 239 3.70 -15.19 -1.03
C TRP A 239 5.06 -15.65 -0.56
N ASN A 240 5.70 -14.87 0.32
CA ASN A 240 6.84 -15.36 1.07
C ASN A 240 6.33 -16.38 2.08
N VAL A 241 6.12 -17.62 1.61
CA VAL A 241 5.97 -18.77 2.47
C VAL A 241 7.36 -19.02 3.00
N SER A 242 7.74 -18.32 4.08
CA SER A 242 8.91 -18.74 4.85
C SER A 242 8.72 -20.23 5.11
N SER A 243 9.68 -21.02 4.66
CA SER A 243 9.76 -22.45 4.95
C SER A 243 9.96 -22.59 6.47
N ALA A 244 8.92 -22.32 7.25
CA ALA A 244 8.87 -22.55 8.69
C ALA A 244 8.71 -24.06 8.97
N VAL A 245 9.47 -24.84 8.21
CA VAL A 245 9.85 -26.22 8.47
C VAL A 245 11.35 -26.28 8.15
N ASP A 246 12.14 -25.45 8.81
CA ASP A 246 13.43 -25.95 9.27
C ASP A 246 13.05 -27.13 10.16
N GLN A 247 13.21 -28.33 9.62
CA GLN A 247 13.20 -29.53 10.41
C GLN A 247 14.32 -29.38 11.44
N GLU A 248 13.96 -28.99 12.66
CA GLU A 248 14.68 -29.50 13.83
C GLU A 248 14.65 -31.02 13.70
N SER A 249 15.70 -31.54 13.08
CA SER A 249 16.00 -32.96 13.10
C SER A 249 16.13 -33.31 14.58
N PRO A 250 15.30 -34.21 15.14
CA PRO A 250 15.49 -34.61 16.52
C PRO A 250 16.84 -35.32 16.60
N SER A 251 17.82 -34.63 17.17
CA SER A 251 19.09 -35.22 17.54
C SER A 251 18.79 -36.42 18.46
N PRO A 252 19.35 -37.62 18.19
CA PRO A 252 19.06 -38.79 18.99
C PRO A 252 19.55 -38.56 20.42
N SER A 253 18.61 -38.64 21.36
CA SER A 253 18.81 -38.58 22.80
C SER A 253 19.85 -39.60 23.25
N SER A 254 21.03 -39.15 23.69
CA SER A 254 21.93 -39.95 24.50
C SER A 254 21.37 -40.05 25.93
N GLN A 255 20.97 -41.25 26.32
CA GLN A 255 20.52 -41.57 27.67
C GLN A 255 21.68 -41.50 28.68
N MET A 256 21.55 -40.55 29.62
CA MET A 256 21.76 -40.54 31.10
C MET A 256 23.06 -41.13 31.72
N PRO A 257 23.46 -40.60 32.89
CA PRO A 257 23.01 -41.25 34.12
C PRO A 257 22.33 -40.32 35.14
N ASP A 258 21.35 -40.90 35.82
CA ASP A 258 20.54 -40.33 36.88
C ASP A 258 21.37 -39.81 38.07
N THR A 259 21.06 -38.58 38.50
CA THR A 259 21.39 -38.10 39.85
C THR A 259 20.07 -37.67 40.51
N PRO A 260 19.63 -38.28 41.62
CA PRO A 260 18.31 -38.00 42.19
C PRO A 260 18.29 -36.67 42.95
N ALA A 261 17.32 -35.81 42.64
CA ALA A 261 17.06 -34.57 43.40
C ALA A 261 16.05 -34.84 44.54
N PRO A 262 16.22 -34.23 45.74
CA PRO A 262 15.76 -34.82 47.01
C PRO A 262 14.35 -34.41 47.46
N TRP A 263 13.49 -33.91 46.58
CA TRP A 263 12.22 -33.28 46.99
C TRP A 263 10.97 -33.92 46.39
N ALA A 264 11.08 -35.14 45.88
CA ALA A 264 9.93 -35.98 45.55
C ALA A 264 9.19 -36.41 46.82
N ALA A 265 8.29 -35.56 47.33
CA ALA A 265 7.26 -35.95 48.27
C ALA A 265 6.16 -34.89 48.37
N THR A 266 5.12 -34.97 47.52
CA THR A 266 3.72 -35.06 48.00
C THR A 266 2.78 -35.36 46.85
N ALA A 267 2.07 -36.49 46.97
CA ALA A 267 1.04 -36.94 46.07
C ALA A 267 -0.33 -36.36 46.48
N MET A 268 -1.18 -36.03 45.50
CA MET A 268 -2.63 -36.25 45.55
C MET A 268 -3.16 -36.42 44.10
N PRO A 269 -4.16 -37.30 43.85
CA PRO A 269 -4.51 -37.83 42.53
C PRO A 269 -5.65 -37.06 41.82
N PRO A 270 -5.88 -37.30 40.50
CA PRO A 270 -6.82 -36.55 39.67
C PRO A 270 -8.24 -37.14 39.69
N PRO A 271 -9.29 -36.39 39.32
CA PRO A 271 -10.54 -37.00 38.88
C PRO A 271 -10.55 -37.21 37.36
N THR A 272 -11.17 -38.34 37.03
CA THR A 272 -11.33 -39.03 35.77
C THR A 272 -12.28 -38.33 34.79
N VAL A 273 -11.99 -38.55 33.50
CA VAL A 273 -12.84 -38.23 32.34
C VAL A 273 -14.18 -38.99 32.42
N SER A 274 -15.29 -38.33 32.07
CA SER A 274 -16.42 -39.03 31.46
C SER A 274 -17.13 -38.17 30.42
N ASN A 275 -17.29 -38.79 29.26
CA ASN A 275 -17.87 -38.30 28.04
C ASN A 275 -19.40 -38.42 28.12
N ARG A 276 -20.18 -37.38 27.81
CA ARG A 276 -21.60 -37.53 27.47
C ARG A 276 -22.02 -36.55 26.37
N THR A 277 -22.49 -37.14 25.29
CA THR A 277 -23.28 -36.58 24.20
C THR A 277 -24.69 -36.23 24.67
N GLY A 278 -25.29 -35.16 24.10
CA GLY A 278 -26.70 -34.85 24.36
C GLY A 278 -27.20 -33.50 23.79
N VAL A 279 -27.76 -33.55 22.57
CA VAL A 279 -29.06 -32.97 22.15
C VAL A 279 -29.42 -31.49 22.44
N SER A 280 -29.50 -30.71 21.35
CA SER A 280 -30.59 -29.81 20.86
C SER A 280 -31.17 -28.62 21.66
N THR A 281 -31.50 -27.58 20.86
CA THR A 281 -32.41 -26.42 21.03
C THR A 281 -31.92 -25.23 21.90
N SER A 282 -32.33 -23.97 21.75
CA SER A 282 -32.79 -23.07 20.66
C SER A 282 -33.18 -21.74 21.35
N TRP A 283 -32.74 -20.57 20.86
CA TRP A 283 -33.18 -19.17 21.20
C TRP A 283 -33.11 -18.72 22.68
N SER A 284 -32.84 -17.49 23.13
CA SER A 284 -32.87 -16.12 22.57
C SER A 284 -32.27 -15.14 23.61
N HIS A 285 -32.07 -13.88 23.17
CA HIS A 285 -31.98 -12.63 23.93
C HIS A 285 -30.61 -12.07 24.42
N THR A 286 -30.20 -11.04 23.69
CA THR A 286 -29.83 -9.68 24.15
C THR A 286 -28.68 -9.53 25.15
N THR A 287 -27.60 -8.88 24.71
CA THR A 287 -27.08 -7.61 25.29
C THR A 287 -25.84 -7.15 24.53
N ALA A 288 -25.82 -5.86 24.17
CA ALA A 288 -24.66 -5.17 23.60
C ALA A 288 -23.54 -5.04 24.63
N PRO A 289 -22.27 -4.92 24.20
CA PRO A 289 -21.27 -4.20 24.97
C PRO A 289 -20.86 -2.90 24.28
N SER A 290 -20.85 -1.87 25.11
CA SER A 290 -20.49 -0.49 24.86
C SER A 290 -19.10 -0.31 24.25
N ALA A 291 -18.99 0.68 23.38
CA ALA A 291 -17.76 1.17 22.79
C ALA A 291 -16.78 1.67 23.85
N ILE A 292 -15.54 1.19 23.77
CA ILE A 292 -14.37 1.76 24.43
C ILE A 292 -13.69 2.67 23.41
N PRO A 293 -13.45 3.97 23.69
CA PRO A 293 -12.70 4.82 22.78
C PRO A 293 -11.20 4.57 22.97
N THR A 294 -10.56 3.94 22.00
CA THR A 294 -9.10 3.84 21.93
C THR A 294 -8.57 5.04 21.16
N ALA A 295 -8.09 6.06 21.88
CA ALA A 295 -7.39 7.20 21.31
C ALA A 295 -5.96 6.79 20.89
N ALA A 296 -5.54 7.19 19.69
CA ALA A 296 -4.20 6.94 19.17
C ALA A 296 -3.15 7.85 19.88
N PRO A 297 -2.01 7.31 20.34
CA PRO A 297 -1.08 8.00 21.23
C PRO A 297 -0.01 8.80 20.47
N TRP A 298 -0.38 9.84 19.71
CA TRP A 298 0.61 10.63 18.98
C TRP A 298 0.22 12.10 18.82
N THR A 299 -0.49 12.68 19.79
CA THR A 299 -0.71 14.13 19.85
C THR A 299 -0.82 14.59 21.30
N SER A 300 0.25 15.19 21.85
CA SER A 300 0.12 16.34 22.76
C SER A 300 1.47 16.93 23.19
N ASN A 301 1.63 18.21 22.89
CA ASN A 301 2.42 19.24 23.59
C ASN A 301 1.73 20.57 23.19
N SER A 302 1.42 21.58 24.00
CA SER A 302 1.51 21.84 25.45
C SER A 302 0.68 23.12 25.77
N MET A 303 0.60 23.49 27.07
CA MET A 303 0.15 24.79 27.67
C MET A 303 -1.38 24.94 27.88
N THR A 304 -1.93 25.38 29.02
CA THR A 304 -1.53 26.43 30.00
C THR A 304 -1.92 26.09 31.46
N GLY A 305 -1.37 26.84 32.44
CA GLY A 305 -1.27 26.45 33.86
C GLY A 305 -2.40 26.81 34.84
N HIS A 306 -2.23 26.37 36.09
CA HIS A 306 -2.54 27.09 37.33
C HIS A 306 -1.88 26.41 38.55
N ARG A 307 -1.54 27.24 39.55
CA ARG A 307 -0.81 26.95 40.80
C ARG A 307 -1.69 26.22 41.84
N THR A 308 -1.08 25.36 42.67
CA THR A 308 -1.16 25.34 44.17
C THR A 308 -0.17 24.31 44.76
N SER A 309 0.10 24.41 46.07
CA SER A 309 1.35 24.11 46.80
C SER A 309 1.38 22.85 47.70
N LEU A 310 2.53 22.11 47.67
CA LEU A 310 3.35 21.43 48.75
C LEU A 310 2.72 20.45 49.79
N PRO A 311 3.49 19.58 50.53
CA PRO A 311 4.96 19.33 50.56
C PRO A 311 5.49 17.85 50.63
N GLN A 312 6.80 17.73 50.30
CA GLN A 312 7.90 16.83 50.77
C GLN A 312 7.74 15.30 51.03
N ARG A 313 8.59 14.49 50.36
CA ARG A 313 9.79 13.79 50.93
C ARG A 313 10.48 12.85 49.91
N GLY A 314 11.83 12.76 49.98
CA GLY A 314 12.61 11.60 49.52
C GLY A 314 13.62 11.85 48.40
N ALA A 315 14.91 11.65 48.68
CA ALA A 315 16.05 11.97 47.82
C ALA A 315 16.72 10.72 47.18
N GLY A 316 17.11 10.85 45.89
CA GLY A 316 18.28 10.24 45.23
C GLY A 316 18.13 8.83 44.59
N PRO A 317 19.04 8.42 43.66
CA PRO A 317 19.90 9.18 42.76
C PRO A 317 19.73 8.82 41.26
N LEU A 318 20.48 9.55 40.44
CA LEU A 318 20.52 9.64 38.97
C LEU A 318 21.00 8.35 38.27
N PHE A 319 20.36 7.97 37.16
CA PHE A 319 20.96 7.16 36.09
C PHE A 319 20.53 7.68 34.71
N ALA A 320 21.52 7.88 33.84
CA ALA A 320 21.41 8.40 32.48
C ALA A 320 20.85 7.35 31.50
N PRO A 321 20.18 7.77 30.40
CA PRO A 321 19.78 6.85 29.34
C PRO A 321 20.98 6.50 28.45
N GLN A 322 21.23 5.20 28.28
CA GLN A 322 22.19 4.68 27.32
C GLN A 322 21.67 4.80 25.88
N VAL A 323 22.60 5.16 25.01
CA VAL A 323 22.52 5.19 23.55
C VAL A 323 22.64 3.78 22.98
N PRO A 324 21.88 3.39 21.94
CA PRO A 324 22.32 2.32 21.05
C PRO A 324 23.13 2.90 19.90
N VAL A 325 24.42 2.57 19.92
CA VAL A 325 25.38 2.68 18.82
C VAL A 325 24.89 1.87 17.62
N GLY A 326 25.11 2.38 16.41
CA GLY A 326 24.65 1.76 15.18
C GLY A 326 25.66 0.87 14.44
N VAL A 327 25.13 0.35 13.32
CA VAL A 327 25.73 0.08 12.00
C VAL A 327 26.79 -1.03 11.84
N SER A 328 26.42 -2.06 11.07
CA SER A 328 27.06 -2.55 9.81
C SER A 328 26.58 -3.99 9.53
N ALA A 329 26.42 -4.53 8.33
CA ALA A 329 27.15 -4.38 7.07
C ALA A 329 26.23 -4.89 5.92
N ASN A 330 26.11 -4.22 4.76
CA ASN A 330 27.03 -4.11 3.62
C ASN A 330 26.73 -5.16 2.52
N THR A 331 26.32 -4.72 1.33
CA THR A 331 26.47 -5.50 0.09
C THR A 331 26.64 -4.57 -1.11
N THR A 332 27.89 -4.16 -1.33
CA THR A 332 28.37 -3.68 -2.63
C THR A 332 28.88 -4.88 -3.42
N LEU A 333 28.17 -5.29 -4.48
CA LEU A 333 28.70 -6.24 -5.46
C LEU A 333 29.38 -5.45 -6.59
N ARG A 334 30.69 -5.67 -6.73
CA ARG A 334 31.53 -5.21 -7.85
C ARG A 334 31.71 -6.38 -8.82
N PRO A 335 31.73 -6.17 -10.15
CA PRO A 335 31.85 -7.27 -11.10
C PRO A 335 33.29 -7.80 -11.22
N ALA A 336 33.39 -9.10 -11.47
CA ALA A 336 34.63 -9.86 -11.62
C ALA A 336 35.38 -9.49 -12.91
N ARG A 337 36.69 -9.28 -12.78
CA ARG A 337 37.62 -9.14 -13.91
C ARG A 337 37.97 -10.53 -14.47
N TYR A 338 37.76 -10.70 -15.76
CA TYR A 338 38.23 -11.86 -16.52
C TYR A 338 39.72 -11.66 -16.87
N ASN A 339 40.56 -12.62 -16.47
CA ASN A 339 41.96 -12.70 -16.89
C ASN A 339 42.04 -13.28 -18.30
N ARG A 340 42.76 -12.61 -19.22
CA ARG A 340 43.13 -13.14 -20.54
C ARG A 340 44.67 -13.27 -20.58
N PRO A 341 45.25 -14.35 -21.13
CA PRO A 341 46.69 -14.52 -21.16
C PRO A 341 47.32 -13.68 -22.27
N SER A 342 48.47 -13.11 -21.96
CA SER A 342 49.33 -12.30 -22.82
C SER A 342 50.06 -13.14 -23.87
N GLY A 343 49.88 -12.77 -25.14
CA GLY A 343 50.71 -13.17 -26.29
C GLY A 343 51.15 -11.91 -27.04
N ALA A 344 52.40 -11.91 -27.47
CA ALA A 344 53.11 -10.83 -28.16
C ALA A 344 52.47 -10.41 -29.50
N ASP A 345 52.60 -9.13 -29.90
CA ASP A 345 53.51 -8.71 -30.97
C ASP A 345 53.54 -7.18 -31.17
N THR A 346 54.67 -6.75 -31.70
CA THR A 346 55.16 -5.44 -32.19
C THR A 346 54.19 -4.53 -32.95
N THR A 347 54.39 -3.20 -32.84
CA THR A 347 54.82 -2.29 -33.93
C THR A 347 54.62 -0.79 -33.59
N GLN A 348 55.72 -0.03 -33.62
CA GLN A 348 55.79 1.43 -33.87
C GLN A 348 55.41 1.73 -35.35
N PRO A 349 55.01 2.96 -35.78
CA PRO A 349 55.94 4.09 -36.00
C PRO A 349 55.25 5.51 -36.01
N PRO A 350 55.80 6.58 -36.63
CA PRO A 350 56.80 7.47 -36.04
C PRO A 350 56.46 8.99 -36.11
N LYS A 351 57.37 9.74 -35.46
CA LYS A 351 57.64 11.19 -35.46
C LYS A 351 56.82 12.09 -34.55
#